data_AF-A0A953UPZ2-F1
#
_entry.id   AF-A0A953UPZ2-F1
#
_cell.length_a   1.000
_cell.length_b   1.000
_cell.length_c   1.000
_cell.angle_alpha   90.00
_cell.angle_beta   90.00
_cell.angle_gamma   90.00
#
_symmetry.space_group_name_H-M   'P 1'
#
loop_
_entity.id
_entity.type
_entity.pdbx_description
1 polymer ?
#
loop_
_entity_poly.entity_id
_entity_poly.type
_entity_poly.pdbx_seq_one_letter_code
_entity_poly.pdbx_strand_id
1 'polypeptide(L)'
;MACDSTEQMRAEYGPFHTRAEAEQEARKLAFGYLLRYEHIIGDNEDIQEVRCIFVELPPGPVAVPARLIRKLHTRCATCGETAIHDEAWQAEVWADIHEFEHSRHRVRLFEQTRADGLKEISDWRDTCA
;
A
#
# COMPACT_ATOMS: atom_id res chain seq x y z
N MET A 1 1.20 -12.53 18.23
CA MET A 1 1.53 -13.10 16.91
C MET A 1 2.70 -12.30 16.37
N ALA A 2 3.79 -12.98 15.96
CA ALA A 2 4.95 -12.32 15.36
C ALA A 2 4.56 -11.89 13.93
N CYS A 3 4.65 -10.59 13.65
CA CYS A 3 4.54 -10.02 12.31
C CYS A 3 5.90 -9.42 12.01
N ASP A 4 6.58 -9.94 10.98
CA ASP A 4 7.91 -9.52 10.54
C ASP A 4 7.83 -8.20 9.74
N SER A 5 7.23 -7.16 10.33
CA SER A 5 7.24 -5.80 9.80
C SER A 5 8.22 -4.95 10.61
N THR A 6 9.15 -4.28 9.93
CA THR A 6 10.11 -3.33 10.51
C THR A 6 9.51 -1.94 10.75
N GLU A 7 8.28 -1.70 10.27
CA GLU A 7 7.56 -0.47 10.56
C GLU A 7 6.90 -0.57 11.94
N GLN A 8 7.02 0.48 12.76
CA GLN A 8 6.24 0.60 13.98
C GLN A 8 4.77 0.50 13.59
N MET A 9 4.14 -0.65 13.86
CA MET A 9 2.71 -0.81 13.78
C MET A 9 2.10 0.22 14.73
N ARG A 10 1.70 1.36 14.18
CA ARG A 10 0.76 2.24 14.85
C ARG A 10 -0.57 1.49 14.83
N ALA A 11 -0.84 0.77 15.91
CA ALA A 11 -2.21 0.53 16.30
C ALA A 11 -2.80 1.91 16.65
N GLU A 12 -3.19 2.66 15.63
CA GLU A 12 -3.93 3.90 15.83
C GLU A 12 -5.29 3.49 16.37
N TYR A 13 -5.48 3.63 17.69
CA TYR A 13 -6.81 3.66 18.28
C TYR A 13 -7.52 4.86 17.64
N GLY A 14 -8.29 4.59 16.59
CA GLY A 14 -9.00 5.64 15.88
C GLY A 14 -9.96 6.35 16.82
N PRO A 15 -10.12 7.69 16.70
CA PRO A 15 -10.97 8.51 17.58
C PRO A 15 -12.47 8.32 17.29
N PHE A 16 -12.91 7.08 17.06
CA PHE A 16 -14.24 6.77 16.60
C PHE A 16 -15.15 6.48 17.78
N HIS A 17 -16.25 7.25 17.88
CA HIS A 17 -17.23 7.07 18.94
C HIS A 17 -18.29 6.06 18.53
N THR A 18 -18.43 5.80 17.23
CA THR A 18 -19.36 4.81 16.69
C THR A 18 -18.66 3.82 15.77
N ARG A 19 -19.23 2.60 15.72
CA ARG A 19 -18.81 1.57 14.77
C ARG A 19 -18.90 2.07 13.32
N ALA A 20 -19.94 2.82 12.98
CA ALA A 20 -20.18 3.28 11.61
C ALA A 20 -19.07 4.21 11.11
N GLU A 21 -18.56 5.10 11.97
CA GLU A 21 -17.43 5.98 11.66
C GLU A 21 -16.15 5.19 11.40
N ALA A 22 -15.84 4.22 12.27
CA ALA A 22 -14.68 3.34 12.11
C ALA A 22 -14.75 2.53 10.81
N GLU A 23 -15.93 1.98 10.48
CA GLU A 23 -16.13 1.26 9.22
C GLU A 23 -15.98 2.18 8.00
N GLN A 24 -16.46 3.42 8.07
CA GLN A 24 -16.37 4.36 6.97
C GLN A 24 -14.92 4.77 6.69
N GLU A 25 -14.12 5.08 7.71
CA GLU A 25 -12.70 5.40 7.54
C GLU A 25 -11.90 4.18 7.07
N ALA A 26 -12.14 3.00 7.63
CA ALA A 26 -11.50 1.77 7.15
C ALA A 26 -11.81 1.49 5.67
N ARG A 27 -13.04 1.76 5.22
CA ARG A 27 -13.40 1.67 3.79
C ARG A 27 -12.66 2.68 2.92
N LYS A 28 -12.45 3.92 3.39
CA LYS A 28 -11.67 4.94 2.65
C LYS A 28 -10.22 4.51 2.46
N LEU A 29 -9.64 3.83 3.45
CA LEU A 29 -8.28 3.31 3.42
C LEU A 29 -8.18 1.92 2.77
N ALA A 30 -9.28 1.40 2.22
CA ALA A 30 -9.38 0.08 1.61
C ALA A 30 -8.96 -1.09 2.54
N PHE A 31 -9.17 -0.95 3.85
CA PHE A 31 -9.00 -2.05 4.79
C PHE A 31 -10.18 -3.03 4.71
N GLY A 32 -9.87 -4.33 4.72
CA GLY A 32 -10.87 -5.41 4.68
C GLY A 32 -11.45 -5.82 6.04
N TYR A 33 -10.88 -5.33 7.14
CA TYR A 33 -11.29 -5.69 8.49
C TYR A 33 -11.03 -4.54 9.47
N LEU A 34 -11.74 -4.60 10.60
CA LEU A 34 -11.49 -3.80 11.79
C LEU A 34 -11.05 -4.71 12.94
N LEU A 35 -10.16 -4.21 13.79
CA LEU A 35 -9.83 -4.83 15.06
C LEU A 35 -10.48 -4.04 16.19
N ARG A 36 -11.35 -4.69 16.97
CA ARG A 36 -12.03 -4.09 18.11
C ARG A 36 -11.50 -4.68 19.41
N TYR A 37 -11.00 -3.81 20.27
CA TYR A 37 -10.62 -4.14 21.64
C TYR A 37 -11.80 -3.86 22.58
N GLU A 38 -12.26 -4.87 23.31
CA GLU A 38 -13.24 -4.70 24.38
C GLU A 38 -12.57 -5.03 25.72
N HIS A 39 -12.66 -4.12 26.68
CA HIS A 39 -12.24 -4.35 28.05
C HIS A 39 -13.50 -4.58 28.90
N ILE A 40 -13.60 -5.76 29.51
CA ILE A 40 -14.66 -6.07 30.47
C ILE A 40 -14.14 -5.66 31.84
N ILE A 41 -14.79 -4.65 32.40
CA ILE A 41 -14.46 -4.08 33.69
C ILE A 41 -15.33 -4.75 34.75
N GLY A 42 -14.70 -5.28 35.79
CA GLY A 42 -15.37 -5.88 36.93
C GLY A 42 -15.88 -4.86 37.95
N ASP A 43 -16.55 -5.34 38.99
CA ASP A 43 -17.17 -4.50 40.04
C ASP A 43 -16.20 -3.57 40.79
N ASN A 44 -14.90 -3.87 40.77
CA ASN A 44 -13.85 -3.07 41.41
C ASN A 44 -13.14 -2.11 40.43
N GLU A 45 -13.71 -1.85 39.26
CA GLU A 45 -13.08 -1.08 38.17
C GLU A 45 -11.81 -1.72 37.58
N ASP A 46 -11.51 -2.97 37.94
CA ASP A 46 -10.40 -3.73 37.38
C ASP A 46 -10.77 -4.36 36.03
N ILE A 47 -9.83 -4.36 35.08
CA ILE A 47 -9.98 -5.06 33.80
C ILE A 47 -9.90 -6.57 34.07
N GLN A 48 -11.02 -7.27 33.94
CA GLN A 48 -11.10 -8.72 34.15
C GLN A 48 -10.80 -9.49 32.86
N GLU A 49 -11.22 -8.96 31.71
CA GLU A 49 -11.07 -9.63 30.43
C GLU A 49 -10.78 -8.62 29.32
N VAL A 50 -9.90 -8.99 28.40
CA VAL A 50 -9.62 -8.24 27.17
C VAL A 50 -9.97 -9.12 25.98
N ARG A 51 -10.91 -8.65 25.16
CA ARG A 51 -11.30 -9.34 23.93
C ARG A 51 -10.78 -8.59 22.72
N CYS A 52 -10.17 -9.33 21.81
CA CYS A 52 -9.78 -8.85 20.49
C CYS A 52 -10.74 -9.45 19.47
N ILE A 53 -11.58 -8.63 18.87
CA ILE A 53 -12.62 -9.06 17.94
C ILE A 53 -12.24 -8.56 16.55
N PHE A 54 -12.03 -9.49 15.63
CA PHE A 54 -11.87 -9.20 14.22
C PHE A 54 -13.25 -9.06 13.59
N VAL A 55 -13.52 -7.89 13.03
CA VAL A 55 -14.76 -7.61 12.30
C VAL A 55 -14.41 -7.50 10.84
N GLU A 56 -14.73 -8.53 10.07
CA GLU A 56 -14.63 -8.50 8.61
C GLU A 56 -15.63 -7.48 8.07
N LEU A 57 -15.15 -6.58 7.22
CA LEU A 57 -16.04 -5.62 6.56
C LEU A 57 -16.60 -6.30 5.32
N PRO A 58 -17.93 -6.25 5.10
CA PRO A 58 -18.49 -6.73 3.86
C PRO A 58 -17.84 -5.95 2.70
N PRO A 59 -17.64 -6.57 1.53
CA PRO A 59 -17.13 -5.88 0.36
C PRO A 59 -18.13 -4.76 0.01
N GLY A 60 -17.87 -3.57 0.52
CA GLY A 60 -18.58 -2.35 0.12
C GLY A 60 -18.21 -2.01 -1.32
N PRO A 61 -18.84 -1.00 -1.93
CA PRO A 61 -18.22 -0.34 -3.06
C PRO A 61 -16.87 0.13 -2.53
N VAL A 62 -15.83 -0.61 -2.88
CA VAL A 62 -14.46 -0.20 -2.65
C VAL A 62 -14.47 1.19 -3.25
N ALA A 63 -14.24 2.21 -2.43
CA ALA A 63 -13.65 3.41 -2.96
C ALA A 63 -12.29 2.92 -3.44
N VAL A 64 -12.27 2.27 -4.61
CA VAL A 64 -11.07 2.02 -5.36
C VAL A 64 -10.52 3.43 -5.41
N PRO A 65 -9.44 3.76 -4.68
CA PRO A 65 -8.91 5.10 -4.73
C PRO A 65 -8.63 5.27 -6.19
N ALA A 66 -9.47 6.03 -6.91
CA ALA A 66 -9.74 5.79 -8.33
C ALA A 66 -8.39 5.55 -8.95
N ARG A 67 -8.07 4.26 -9.21
CA ARG A 67 -6.71 3.91 -9.61
C ARG A 67 -6.71 4.49 -10.99
N LEU A 68 -6.27 5.75 -11.09
CA LEU A 68 -5.85 6.38 -12.33
C LEU A 68 -5.08 5.25 -12.97
N ILE A 69 -5.58 4.77 -14.11
CA ILE A 69 -4.96 3.66 -14.81
C ILE A 69 -3.56 4.19 -15.15
N ARG A 70 -2.62 3.90 -14.28
CA ARG A 70 -1.24 4.38 -14.28
C ARG A 70 -0.50 3.25 -14.94
N LYS A 71 -0.31 3.36 -16.25
CA LYS A 71 0.61 2.46 -16.94
C LYS A 71 2.01 2.94 -16.60
N LEU A 72 2.81 2.04 -16.08
CA LEU A 72 4.22 2.28 -15.83
C LEU A 72 5.00 1.87 -17.09
N HIS A 73 5.96 2.69 -17.46
CA HIS A 73 6.83 2.43 -18.61
C HIS A 73 8.28 2.47 -18.15
N THR A 74 9.03 1.42 -18.44
CA THR A 74 10.48 1.40 -18.23
C THR A 74 11.18 1.68 -19.55
N ARG A 75 12.27 2.44 -19.51
CA ARG A 75 13.16 2.66 -20.66
C ARG A 75 14.61 2.65 -20.22
N CYS A 76 15.44 1.81 -20.84
CA CYS A 76 16.87 1.86 -20.64
C CYS A 76 17.48 3.12 -21.29
N ALA A 77 18.23 3.91 -20.52
CA ALA A 77 18.93 5.10 -21.01
C ALA A 77 20.09 4.77 -21.95
N THR A 78 20.59 3.53 -21.91
CA THR A 78 21.79 3.10 -22.65
C THR A 78 21.43 2.40 -23.97
N CYS A 79 20.63 1.34 -23.92
CA CYS A 79 20.22 0.59 -25.13
C CYS A 79 18.87 1.00 -25.70
N GLY A 80 18.07 1.78 -24.96
CA GLY A 80 16.75 2.23 -25.42
C GLY A 80 15.64 1.21 -25.31
N GLU A 81 15.89 0.01 -24.76
CA GLU A 81 14.87 -1.02 -24.58
C GLU A 81 13.75 -0.56 -23.63
N THR A 82 12.51 -0.93 -23.94
CA THR A 82 11.32 -0.45 -23.22
C THR A 82 10.38 -1.59 -22.86
N ALA A 83 9.73 -1.49 -21.69
CA ALA A 83 8.62 -2.35 -21.30
C ALA A 83 7.49 -1.56 -20.62
N ILE A 84 6.29 -2.14 -20.60
CA ILE A 84 5.07 -1.55 -20.01
C ILE A 84 4.57 -2.48 -18.91
N HIS A 85 4.21 -1.91 -17.77
CA HIS A 85 3.87 -2.63 -16.55
C HIS A 85 2.58 -2.11 -15.93
N ASP A 86 1.81 -3.01 -15.32
CA ASP A 86 0.57 -2.66 -14.62
C ASP A 86 0.82 -2.37 -13.13
N GLU A 87 1.86 -2.96 -12.56
CA GLU A 87 2.21 -2.82 -11.13
C GLU A 87 3.68 -2.38 -10.96
N ALA A 88 3.97 -1.63 -9.88
CA ALA A 88 5.31 -1.07 -9.64
C ALA A 88 6.41 -2.13 -9.51
N TRP A 89 6.11 -3.23 -8.82
CA TRP A 89 7.07 -4.32 -8.63
C TRP A 89 7.49 -4.98 -9.95
N GLN A 90 6.62 -4.99 -10.98
CA GLN A 90 6.97 -5.54 -12.29
C GLN A 90 8.03 -4.67 -12.98
N ALA A 91 7.88 -3.35 -12.88
CA ALA A 91 8.85 -2.40 -13.41
C ALA A 91 10.21 -2.49 -12.71
N GLU A 92 10.21 -2.68 -11.39
CA GLU A 92 11.42 -2.91 -10.59
C GLU A 92 12.14 -4.19 -11.01
N VAL A 93 11.44 -5.33 -11.01
CA VAL A 93 12.03 -6.63 -11.39
C VAL A 93 12.58 -6.60 -12.81
N TRP A 94 11.85 -6.00 -13.75
CA TRP A 94 12.31 -5.87 -15.13
C TRP A 94 13.62 -5.07 -15.19
N ALA A 95 13.68 -3.95 -14.47
CA ALA A 95 14.85 -3.10 -14.47
C ALA A 95 16.05 -3.75 -13.79
N ASP A 96 15.84 -4.49 -12.70
CA ASP A 96 16.90 -5.22 -12.00
C ASP A 96 17.52 -6.31 -12.88
N ILE A 97 16.67 -7.09 -13.56
CA ILE A 97 17.13 -8.11 -14.52
C ILE A 97 17.92 -7.42 -15.64
N HIS A 98 17.39 -6.33 -16.22
CA HIS A 98 18.03 -5.62 -17.31
C HIS A 98 19.40 -5.04 -16.92
N GLU A 99 19.50 -4.41 -15.75
CA GLU A 99 20.74 -3.82 -15.25
C GLU A 99 21.75 -4.89 -14.82
N PHE A 100 21.29 -6.06 -14.39
CA PHE A 100 22.12 -7.22 -14.09
C PHE A 100 22.68 -7.88 -15.35
N GLU A 101 21.83 -8.13 -16.35
CA GLU A 101 22.23 -8.73 -17.63
C GLU A 101 23.11 -7.80 -18.47
N HIS A 102 22.93 -6.48 -18.31
CA HIS A 102 23.68 -5.47 -19.03
C HIS A 102 24.43 -4.51 -18.11
N SER A 103 25.73 -4.79 -17.93
CA SER A 103 26.63 -3.92 -17.17
C SER A 103 26.60 -2.47 -17.68
N ARG A 104 26.49 -1.51 -16.75
CA ARG A 104 26.41 -0.05 -17.00
C ARG A 104 25.16 0.41 -17.76
N HIS A 105 24.12 -0.41 -17.81
CA HIS A 105 22.80 0.07 -18.19
C HIS A 105 22.11 0.73 -17.01
N ARG A 106 21.27 1.74 -17.28
CA ARG A 106 20.43 2.37 -16.26
C ARG A 106 19.02 2.52 -16.80
N VAL A 107 18.05 2.03 -16.04
CA VAL A 107 16.63 2.07 -16.40
C VAL A 107 15.95 3.27 -15.77
N ARG A 108 15.16 3.97 -16.57
CA ARG A 108 14.30 5.08 -16.16
C ARG A 108 12.86 4.60 -16.10
N LEU A 109 12.12 5.08 -15.12
CA LEU A 109 10.70 4.79 -14.94
C LEU A 109 9.86 6.00 -15.31
N PHE A 110 8.76 5.75 -16.00
CA PHE A 110 7.79 6.75 -16.38
C PHE A 110 6.39 6.30 -15.99
N GLU A 111 5.55 7.25 -15.64
CA GLU A 111 4.13 7.07 -15.38
C GLU A 111 3.33 7.74 -16.49
N GLN A 112 2.33 7.03 -17.01
CA GLN A 112 1.36 7.58 -17.94
C GLN A 112 0.02 7.77 -17.22
N THR A 113 -0.47 9.00 -17.18
CA THR A 113 -1.82 9.29 -16.70
C THR A 113 -2.75 9.61 -17.88
N ARG A 114 -4.06 9.68 -17.64
CA ARG A 114 -5.01 10.10 -18.71
C ARG A 114 -4.92 11.60 -19.03
N ALA A 115 -4.52 12.41 -18.05
CA ALA A 115 -4.50 13.87 -18.16
C ALA A 115 -3.11 14.38 -18.60
N ASP A 116 -2.05 13.83 -18.02
CA ASP A 116 -0.67 14.10 -18.37
C ASP A 116 -0.11 12.91 -19.14
N GLY A 117 0.64 13.17 -20.21
CA GLY A 117 1.31 12.13 -21.01
C GLY A 117 2.37 11.36 -20.22
N LEU A 118 3.45 10.95 -20.89
CA LEU A 118 4.52 10.20 -20.22
C LEU A 118 5.33 11.15 -19.31
N LYS A 119 5.36 10.87 -18.00
CA LYS A 119 6.11 11.65 -17.01
C LYS A 119 7.18 10.79 -16.34
N GLU A 120 8.43 11.24 -16.34
CA GLU A 120 9.55 10.53 -15.68
C GLU A 120 9.45 10.64 -14.15
N ILE A 121 9.77 9.55 -13.45
CA ILE A 121 9.92 9.49 -11.99
C ILE A 121 11.42 9.48 -11.69
N SER A 122 11.97 10.63 -11.32
CA SER A 122 13.42 10.87 -11.24
C SER A 122 14.16 10.05 -10.17
N ASP A 123 13.48 9.68 -9.07
CA ASP A 123 14.12 9.10 -7.87
C ASP A 123 13.55 7.73 -7.51
N TRP A 124 12.93 7.05 -8.47
CA TRP A 124 12.17 5.80 -8.22
C TRP A 124 13.02 4.64 -7.68
N ARG A 125 14.34 4.65 -7.93
CA ARG A 125 15.29 3.69 -7.38
C ARG A 125 15.77 4.03 -5.96
N ASP A 126 15.74 5.30 -5.58
CA ASP A 126 16.31 5.78 -4.31
C ASP A 126 15.30 5.74 -3.15
N THR A 127 14.01 5.53 -3.47
CA THR A 127 12.93 5.41 -2.47
C THR A 127 12.96 4.13 -1.63
N CYS A 128 13.79 3.15 -1.98
CA CYS A 128 13.87 1.84 -1.31
C CYS A 128 15.22 1.60 -0.57
N ALA A 129 16.03 2.64 -0.37
CA ALA A 129 17.34 2.56 0.29
C ALA A 129 17.31 3.03 1.76
#